data_AF-A0A378BMQ1-F1
#
_entry.id   AF-A0A378BMQ1-F1
#
_cell.length_a   1.000
_cell.length_b   1.000
_cell.length_c   1.000
_cell.angle_alpha   90.00
_cell.angle_beta   90.00
_cell.angle_gamma   90.00
#
_symmetry.space_group_name_H-M   'P 1'
#
loop_
_entity.id
_entity.type
_entity.pdbx_description
1 polymer ?
#
loop_
_entity_poly.entity_id
_entity_poly.type
_entity_poly.pdbx_seq_one_letter_code
_entity_poly.pdbx_strand_id
1 'polypeptide(L)'
;MKRVWVSNPSWPNHKSVFTSAGLEVREYAYYDAANHALDFDGLLASLNEAQAGDVVLFHGCCHNPTGIDPTLDQWQQLAQLSVEKGWLPLFDFAYQGFARGLEEDA
;
A
#
# COMPACT_ATOMS: atom_id res chain seq x y z
N MET A 1 -10.93 16.45 5.73
CA MET A 1 -11.28 15.09 6.18
C MET A 1 -10.02 14.25 6.01
N LYS A 2 -9.58 13.49 7.02
CA LYS A 2 -8.33 12.71 6.95
C LYS A 2 -8.64 11.32 6.39
N ARG A 3 -8.08 10.98 5.22
CA ARG A 3 -8.30 9.68 4.55
C ARG A 3 -7.08 8.78 4.73
N VAL A 4 -7.33 7.47 4.75
CA VAL A 4 -6.32 6.42 4.64
C VAL A 4 -6.63 5.57 3.42
N TRP A 5 -5.64 5.41 2.55
CA TRP A 5 -5.70 4.56 1.37
C TRP A 5 -5.12 3.18 1.69
N VAL A 6 -5.87 2.13 1.40
CA VAL A 6 -5.52 0.72 1.66
C VAL A 6 -5.60 -0.07 0.35
N SER A 7 -4.73 -1.06 0.16
CA SER A 7 -4.76 -1.89 -1.05
C SER A 7 -6.09 -2.64 -1.20
N ASN A 8 -6.50 -2.91 -2.43
CA ASN A 8 -7.58 -3.83 -2.73
C ASN A 8 -7.02 -5.06 -3.47
N PRO A 9 -7.00 -6.25 -2.82
CA PRO A 9 -7.42 -6.52 -1.44
C PRO A 9 -6.36 -6.11 -0.40
N SER A 10 -6.72 -6.18 0.89
CA SER A 10 -5.79 -6.04 2.03
C SER A 10 -6.26 -6.88 3.22
N TRP A 11 -5.51 -6.85 4.33
CA TRP A 11 -5.93 -7.47 5.59
C TRP A 11 -7.25 -6.84 6.07
N PRO A 12 -8.33 -7.63 6.30
CA PRO A 12 -9.66 -7.07 6.59
C PRO A 12 -9.73 -6.12 7.79
N ASN A 13 -8.82 -6.28 8.75
CA ASN A 13 -8.83 -5.46 9.96
C ASN A 13 -8.31 -4.03 9.72
N HIS A 14 -7.59 -3.75 8.64
CA HIS A 14 -7.18 -2.37 8.30
C HIS A 14 -8.38 -1.42 8.27
N LYS A 15 -9.45 -1.82 7.60
CA LYS A 15 -10.67 -1.02 7.51
C LYS A 15 -11.29 -0.77 8.88
N SER A 16 -11.38 -1.80 9.73
CA SER A 16 -11.96 -1.70 11.07
C SER A 16 -11.15 -0.77 11.97
N VAL A 17 -9.83 -0.89 11.97
CA VAL A 17 -8.93 -0.06 12.79
C VAL A 17 -9.07 1.41 12.41
N PHE A 18 -8.94 1.76 11.12
CA PHE A 18 -8.99 3.16 10.70
C PHE A 18 -10.38 3.79 10.81
N THR A 19 -11.45 3.04 10.51
CA THR A 19 -12.81 3.57 10.70
C THR A 19 -13.12 3.79 12.18
N SER A 20 -12.66 2.92 13.09
CA SER A 20 -12.81 3.14 14.54
C SER A 20 -12.09 4.39 15.05
N ALA A 21 -11.00 4.79 14.39
CA ALA A 21 -10.27 6.03 14.65
C ALA A 21 -10.91 7.27 13.99
N GLY A 22 -12.06 7.11 13.31
CA GLY A 22 -12.78 8.19 12.64
C GLY A 22 -12.17 8.63 11.29
N LEU A 23 -11.33 7.79 10.69
CA LEU A 23 -10.72 8.05 9.39
C LEU A 23 -11.58 7.46 8.26
N GLU A 24 -11.67 8.18 7.15
CA GLU A 24 -12.26 7.64 5.92
C GLU A 24 -11.27 6.66 5.28
N VAL A 25 -11.74 5.46 4.93
CA VAL A 25 -10.91 4.45 4.26
C VAL A 25 -11.25 4.45 2.77
N ARG A 26 -10.23 4.68 1.94
CA ARG A 26 -10.25 4.55 0.48
C ARG A 26 -9.45 3.33 0.07
N GLU A 27 -9.76 2.78 -1.09
CA GLU A 27 -9.06 1.63 -1.64
C GLU A 27 -8.27 2.03 -2.89
N TYR A 28 -7.08 1.46 -3.06
CA TYR A 28 -6.31 1.55 -4.30
C TYR A 28 -6.13 0.17 -4.94
N ALA A 29 -6.17 0.12 -6.27
CA ALA A 29 -5.96 -1.14 -6.99
C ALA A 29 -4.59 -1.75 -6.67
N TYR A 30 -4.53 -3.08 -6.62
CA TYR A 30 -3.30 -3.79 -6.25
C TYR A 30 -3.15 -5.11 -7.00
N TYR A 31 -4.18 -5.95 -6.98
CA TYR A 31 -4.07 -7.32 -7.49
C TYR A 31 -4.67 -7.47 -8.89
N ASP A 32 -3.83 -7.85 -9.85
CA ASP A 32 -4.26 -8.32 -11.16
C ASP A 32 -4.64 -9.81 -11.07
N ALA A 33 -5.94 -10.08 -11.02
CA ALA A 33 -6.46 -11.44 -10.93
C ALA A 33 -6.25 -12.28 -12.20
N ALA A 34 -6.05 -11.67 -13.36
CA ALA A 34 -5.84 -12.37 -14.61
C ALA A 34 -4.39 -12.88 -14.73
N ASN A 35 -3.43 -12.06 -14.29
CA ASN A 35 -2.00 -12.38 -14.38
C ASN A 35 -1.39 -12.86 -13.05
N HIS A 36 -2.15 -12.87 -11.96
CA HIS A 36 -1.68 -13.18 -10.61
C HIS A 36 -0.47 -12.32 -10.20
N ALA A 37 -0.53 -11.03 -10.52
CA ALA A 37 0.57 -10.08 -10.38
C ALA A 37 0.11 -8.76 -9.75
N LEU A 38 1.06 -7.86 -9.52
CA LEU A 38 0.75 -6.49 -9.10
C LEU A 38 0.19 -5.71 -10.29
N ASP A 39 -1.04 -5.20 -10.15
CA ASP A 39 -1.62 -4.21 -11.06
C ASP A 39 -1.00 -2.84 -10.77
N PHE A 40 0.25 -2.65 -11.21
CA PHE A 40 1.01 -1.45 -10.88
C PHE A 40 0.44 -0.19 -11.56
N ASP A 41 -0.07 -0.30 -12.78
CA ASP A 41 -0.68 0.83 -13.48
C ASP A 41 -1.99 1.25 -12.81
N GLY A 42 -2.85 0.29 -12.43
CA GLY A 42 -4.07 0.56 -11.68
C GLY A 42 -3.78 1.15 -10.30
N LEU A 43 -2.73 0.67 -9.63
CA LEU A 43 -2.24 1.19 -8.36
C LEU A 43 -1.86 2.67 -8.50
N LEU A 44 -1.01 3.01 -9.46
CA LEU A 44 -0.58 4.39 -9.72
C LEU A 44 -1.77 5.28 -10.09
N ALA A 45 -2.71 4.78 -10.91
CA ALA A 45 -3.91 5.53 -11.28
C ALA A 45 -4.78 5.84 -10.05
N SER A 46 -5.00 4.85 -9.18
CA SER A 46 -5.77 5.01 -7.94
C SER A 46 -5.11 6.02 -6.99
N LEU A 47 -3.80 5.88 -6.75
CA LEU A 47 -3.08 6.75 -5.84
C LEU A 47 -2.92 8.18 -6.38
N ASN A 48 -3.01 8.39 -7.71
CA ASN A 48 -3.05 9.74 -8.26
C ASN A 48 -4.26 10.57 -7.79
N GLU A 49 -5.34 9.92 -7.35
CA GLU A 49 -6.51 10.56 -6.74
C GLU A 49 -6.32 10.94 -5.27
N ALA A 50 -5.30 10.37 -4.60
CA ALA A 50 -4.96 10.72 -3.23
C ALA A 50 -4.43 12.16 -3.15
N GLN A 51 -4.90 12.91 -2.15
CA GLN A 51 -4.55 14.32 -2.00
C GLN A 51 -3.45 14.50 -0.96
N ALA A 52 -2.76 15.64 -1.00
CA ALA A 52 -1.77 15.98 0.01
C ALA A 52 -2.34 15.89 1.42
N GLY A 53 -1.60 15.25 2.32
CA GLY A 53 -2.00 14.96 3.69
C GLY A 53 -2.87 13.71 3.88
N ASP A 54 -3.26 13.02 2.81
CA ASP A 54 -3.81 11.66 2.92
C ASP A 54 -2.72 10.68 3.38
N VAL A 55 -3.12 9.65 4.11
CA VAL A 55 -2.25 8.53 4.48
C VAL A 55 -2.36 7.45 3.42
N VAL A 56 -1.24 6.84 3.04
CA VAL A 56 -1.23 5.63 2.21
C VAL A 56 -0.60 4.50 2.99
N LEU A 57 -1.38 3.44 3.26
CA LEU A 57 -0.90 2.25 3.92
C LEU A 57 -0.24 1.33 2.89
N PHE A 58 1.01 0.98 3.14
CA PHE A 58 1.78 -0.01 2.41
C PHE A 58 2.08 -1.23 3.30
N HIS A 59 2.11 -2.42 2.70
CA HIS A 59 2.67 -3.60 3.36
C HIS A 59 4.16 -3.61 3.04
N GLY A 60 5.03 -3.64 4.05
CA GLY A 60 6.48 -3.55 3.82
C GLY A 60 7.03 -4.73 3.01
N CYS A 61 6.56 -5.94 3.33
CA CYS A 61 6.79 -7.16 2.57
C CYS A 61 5.68 -8.16 2.86
N CYS A 62 5.66 -9.27 2.10
CA CYS A 62 4.70 -10.36 2.25
C CYS A 62 3.25 -9.86 2.29
N HIS A 63 2.83 -9.10 1.27
CA HIS A 63 1.50 -8.49 1.23
C HIS A 63 0.40 -9.47 1.65
N ASN A 64 -0.47 -9.06 2.58
CA ASN A 64 -1.61 -9.84 3.01
C ASN A 64 -2.89 -9.29 2.33
N PRO A 65 -3.60 -10.10 1.51
CA PRO A 65 -3.52 -11.56 1.41
C PRO A 65 -2.74 -12.13 0.22
N THR A 66 -2.17 -11.29 -0.66
CA THR A 66 -1.78 -11.74 -2.01
C THR A 66 -0.41 -12.41 -2.08
N GLY A 67 0.50 -12.08 -1.16
CA GLY A 67 1.90 -12.48 -1.19
C GLY A 67 2.72 -11.80 -2.30
N ILE A 68 2.15 -10.82 -3.00
CA ILE A 68 2.80 -10.11 -4.12
C ILE A 68 3.34 -8.79 -3.58
N ASP A 69 4.65 -8.57 -3.70
CA ASP A 69 5.31 -7.34 -3.26
C ASP A 69 5.80 -6.51 -4.45
N PRO A 70 5.83 -5.16 -4.35
CA PRO A 70 6.46 -4.34 -5.37
C PRO A 70 7.96 -4.64 -5.51
N THR A 71 8.47 -4.53 -6.74
CA THR A 71 9.92 -4.57 -6.98
C THR A 71 10.60 -3.31 -6.42
N LEU A 72 11.94 -3.33 -6.32
CA LEU A 72 12.69 -2.16 -5.87
C LEU A 72 12.45 -0.92 -6.76
N ASP A 73 12.41 -1.11 -8.08
CA ASP A 73 12.14 -0.02 -9.02
C ASP A 73 10.71 0.52 -8.89
N GLN A 74 9.74 -0.34 -8.57
CA GLN A 74 8.37 0.07 -8.27
C GLN A 74 8.29 0.83 -6.94
N TRP A 75 9.01 0.39 -5.91
CA TRP A 75 9.12 1.11 -4.64
C TRP A 75 9.73 2.51 -4.81
N GLN A 76 10.76 2.65 -5.64
CA GLN A 76 11.36 3.95 -5.96
C GLN A 76 10.35 4.89 -6.62
N GLN A 77 9.51 4.38 -7.54
CA GLN A 77 8.43 5.16 -8.16
C GLN A 77 7.36 5.57 -7.14
N LEU A 78 6.97 4.66 -6.23
CA LEU A 78 6.00 4.97 -5.17
C LEU A 78 6.54 6.01 -4.18
N ALA A 79 7.82 5.91 -3.81
CA ALA A 79 8.48 6.89 -2.95
C ALA A 79 8.50 8.27 -3.60
N GLN A 80 8.87 8.35 -4.89
CA GLN A 80 8.86 9.59 -5.65
C GLN A 80 7.44 10.19 -5.71
N LEU A 81 6.45 9.38 -6.05
CA LEU A 81 5.05 9.83 -6.14
C LEU A 81 4.51 10.28 -4.77
N SER A 82 4.88 9.60 -3.68
CA SER A 82 4.51 9.98 -2.31
C SER A 82 5.05 11.36 -1.93
N VAL A 83 6.29 11.68 -2.34
CA VAL A 83 6.88 13.01 -2.12
C VAL A 83 6.16 14.05 -2.96
N GLU A 84 5.97 13.78 -4.26
CA GLU A 84 5.32 14.71 -5.19
C GLU A 84 3.89 15.07 -4.80
N LYS A 85 3.13 14.08 -4.30
CA LYS A 85 1.73 14.25 -3.92
C LYS A 85 1.55 14.65 -2.45
N GLY A 86 2.62 14.64 -1.65
CA GLY A 86 2.58 15.01 -0.24
C GLY A 86 1.77 14.06 0.63
N TRP A 87 1.88 12.75 0.39
CA TRP A 87 1.24 11.73 1.23
C TRP A 87 2.03 11.52 2.52
N LEU A 88 1.34 10.98 3.54
CA LEU A 88 1.99 10.35 4.69
C LEU A 88 2.05 8.83 4.44
N PRO A 89 3.21 8.26 4.09
CA PRO A 89 3.34 6.81 3.96
C PRO A 89 3.29 6.16 5.35
N LEU A 90 2.47 5.11 5.50
CA LEU A 90 2.39 4.27 6.68
C LEU A 90 2.70 2.84 6.29
N PHE A 91 3.74 2.25 6.87
CA PHE A 91 4.11 0.86 6.61
C PHE A 91 3.57 -0.03 7.71
N ASP A 92 2.73 -1.00 7.33
CA ASP A 92 2.48 -2.19 8.13
C ASP A 92 3.53 -3.24 7.75
N PHE A 93 4.36 -3.62 8.73
CA PHE A 93 5.54 -4.45 8.50
C PHE A 93 5.57 -5.65 9.44
N ALA A 94 4.51 -6.45 9.39
CA ALA A 94 4.31 -7.59 10.28
C ALA A 94 5.19 -8.82 9.97
N TYR A 95 5.83 -8.88 8.80
CA TYR A 95 6.46 -10.10 8.27
C TYR A 95 7.94 -9.94 7.87
N GLN A 96 8.64 -8.94 8.38
CA GLN A 96 10.07 -8.75 8.11
C GLN A 96 10.87 -10.06 8.32
N GLY A 97 11.65 -10.45 7.30
CA GLY A 97 12.46 -11.66 7.30
C GLY A 97 11.78 -12.90 6.70
N PHE A 98 10.51 -12.80 6.29
CA PHE A 98 9.77 -13.90 5.66
C PHE A 98 9.71 -13.84 4.13
N ALA A 99 10.09 -12.73 3.49
CA ALA A 99 10.16 -12.65 2.02
C ALA A 99 11.54 -13.06 1.52
N ARG A 100 12.57 -12.26 1.80
CA ARG A 100 13.94 -12.49 1.29
C ARG A 100 14.99 -12.56 2.40
N GLY A 101 14.80 -11.82 3.49
CA GLY A 101 15.72 -11.78 4.62
C GLY A 101 15.49 -10.55 5.50
N LEU A 102 16.10 -10.51 6.69
CA LEU A 102 15.84 -9.42 7.65
C LEU A 102 16.26 -8.05 7.12
N GLU A 103 17.39 -7.97 6.42
CA GLU A 103 17.92 -6.73 5.85
C GLU A 103 17.26 -6.40 4.51
N GLU A 104 17.01 -7.42 3.69
CA GLU A 104 16.44 -7.27 2.35
C GLU A 104 14.96 -6.88 2.36
N ASP A 105 14.24 -7.19 3.44
CA ASP A 105 12.84 -6.83 3.58
C ASP A 105 12.67 -5.41 4.17
N ALA A 106 13.72 -4.82 4.78
CA ALA A 106 13.68 -3.57 5.56
C ALA A 106 13.70 -2.28 4.74
#